data_AF-A0A1W1DWA9-F1
#
_entry.id   AF-A0A1W1DWA9-F1
#
_cell.length_a   1.000
_cell.length_b   1.000
_cell.length_c   1.000
_cell.angle_alpha   90.00
_cell.angle_beta   90.00
_cell.angle_gamma   90.00
#
_symmetry.space_group_name_H-M   'P 1'
#
loop_
_entity.id
_entity.type
_entity.pdbx_description
1 polymer ?
#
loop_
_entity_poly.entity_id
_entity_poly.type
_entity_poly.pdbx_seq_one_letter_code
_entity_poly.pdbx_strand_id
1 'polypeptide(L)'
;MGDLLDNQSISIENHITFDNLSSVSAFLGKVGNPEQGGLPIDEFTHRQTLHREAEVNTMLDVPQFIEKSAQQGFNHFINDAGGSLCELDDEKVYQSLAEHTLILYIRASKVNKSALIERAQTHPKPLYYQADFLKEQLAIYLTENNLTYVAQINPDAFVGWIFPQLLAHRVPKYEAIAEKYGYTIDSEDLYQCKNANEVYELINGVLD
;
A
#
# COMPACT_ATOMS: atom_id res chain seq x y z
N MET A 1 25.22 15.39 -9.18
CA MET A 1 25.33 14.23 -8.26
C MET A 1 25.44 12.93 -9.04
N GLY A 2 24.67 12.73 -10.13
CA GLY A 2 24.84 11.62 -11.07
C GLY A 2 26.28 11.41 -11.55
N ASP A 3 26.94 12.45 -12.08
CA ASP A 3 28.35 12.34 -12.53
C ASP A 3 29.34 11.85 -11.44
N LEU A 4 29.04 12.10 -10.17
CA LEU A 4 29.85 11.65 -9.03
C LEU A 4 29.57 10.19 -8.63
N LEU A 5 28.35 9.71 -8.88
CA LEU A 5 27.98 8.30 -8.71
C LEU A 5 28.55 7.48 -9.86
N ASP A 6 28.42 7.99 -11.09
CA ASP A 6 28.86 7.32 -12.32
C ASP A 6 30.38 7.17 -12.38
N ASN A 7 31.13 8.18 -11.92
CA ASN A 7 32.59 8.10 -11.80
C ASN A 7 33.05 7.45 -10.48
N GLN A 8 32.12 6.88 -9.70
CA GLN A 8 32.36 6.21 -8.41
C GLN A 8 33.08 7.07 -7.37
N SER A 9 33.05 8.41 -7.50
CA SER A 9 33.61 9.33 -6.51
C SER A 9 32.78 9.37 -5.23
N ILE A 10 31.49 8.99 -5.31
CA ILE A 10 30.60 8.79 -4.17
C ILE A 10 29.82 7.49 -4.34
N SER A 11 29.46 6.84 -3.23
CA SER A 11 28.49 5.73 -3.18
C SER A 11 27.30 6.13 -2.31
N ILE A 12 26.12 5.56 -2.61
CA ILE A 12 24.92 5.69 -1.79
C ILE A 12 24.52 4.29 -1.33
N GLU A 13 24.52 4.09 -0.01
CA GLU A 13 23.99 2.88 0.63
C GLU A 13 22.65 3.21 1.27
N ASN A 14 21.61 2.43 0.95
CA ASN A 14 20.30 2.59 1.56
C ASN A 14 20.17 1.62 2.73
N HIS A 15 20.06 2.16 3.94
CA HIS A 15 19.88 1.37 5.17
C HIS A 15 18.39 1.16 5.46
N ILE A 16 17.72 0.39 4.61
CA ILE A 16 16.33 -0.04 4.87
C ILE A 16 16.37 -1.14 5.93
N THR A 17 15.68 -0.91 7.04
CA THR A 17 15.41 -1.94 8.06
C THR A 17 13.92 -2.20 8.15
N PHE A 18 13.52 -3.31 8.78
CA PHE A 18 12.10 -3.61 9.03
C PHE A 18 11.36 -2.45 9.72
N ASP A 19 12.03 -1.77 10.66
CA ASP A 19 11.45 -0.66 11.42
C ASP A 19 11.57 0.70 10.72
N ASN A 20 12.27 0.78 9.59
CA ASN A 20 12.56 2.04 8.90
C ASN A 20 12.23 1.97 7.39
N LEU A 21 10.94 2.02 7.10
CA LEU A 21 10.42 2.18 5.73
C LEU A 21 10.38 3.65 5.26
N SER A 22 11.04 4.57 5.98
CA SER A 22 11.02 5.99 5.63
C SER A 22 11.61 6.26 4.25
N SER A 23 12.58 5.46 3.79
CA SER A 23 13.15 5.57 2.44
C SER A 23 12.11 5.37 1.34
N VAL A 24 11.22 4.38 1.49
CA VAL A 24 10.16 4.10 0.49
C VAL A 24 9.12 5.22 0.51
N SER A 25 8.74 5.68 1.71
CA SER A 25 7.82 6.81 1.88
C SER A 25 8.38 8.10 1.26
N ALA A 26 9.66 8.41 1.52
CA ALA A 26 10.35 9.56 0.97
C ALA A 26 10.51 9.49 -0.55
N PHE A 27 10.76 8.29 -1.09
CA PHE A 27 10.75 8.06 -2.53
C PHE A 27 9.37 8.36 -3.11
N LEU A 28 8.30 7.75 -2.61
CA LEU A 28 6.96 7.91 -3.16
C LEU A 28 6.49 9.37 -3.15
N GLY A 29 6.74 10.07 -2.04
CA GLY A 29 6.44 11.49 -1.90
C GLY A 29 4.94 11.81 -1.96
N LYS A 30 4.62 13.09 -2.13
CA LYS A 30 3.23 13.57 -2.24
C LYS A 30 3.13 14.50 -3.42
N VAL A 31 2.06 14.41 -4.20
CA VAL A 31 1.82 15.33 -5.31
C VAL A 31 1.49 16.73 -4.82
N GLY A 32 2.01 17.77 -5.48
CA GLY A 32 1.61 19.15 -5.22
C GLY A 32 2.76 20.14 -5.29
N ASN A 33 2.64 21.23 -4.54
CA ASN A 33 3.57 22.36 -4.55
C ASN A 33 4.99 21.96 -4.10
N PRO A 34 6.01 22.08 -4.97
CA PRO A 34 7.41 21.78 -4.61
C PRO A 34 7.96 22.60 -3.44
N GLU A 35 7.51 23.84 -3.26
CA GLU A 35 7.91 24.69 -2.13
C GLU A 35 7.37 24.20 -0.79
N GLN A 36 6.38 23.30 -0.82
CA GLN A 36 5.79 22.65 0.35
C GLN A 36 6.17 21.16 0.44
N GLY A 37 7.23 20.75 -0.27
CA GLY A 37 7.69 19.36 -0.30
C GLY A 37 6.85 18.43 -1.19
N GLY A 38 6.06 19.00 -2.10
CA GLY A 38 5.32 18.26 -3.11
C GLY A 38 6.16 17.88 -4.33
N LEU A 39 5.69 16.91 -5.09
CA LEU A 39 6.28 16.49 -6.36
C LEU A 39 5.43 17.03 -7.52
N PRO A 40 6.06 17.49 -8.61
CA PRO A 40 5.40 17.71 -9.88
C PRO A 40 4.65 16.44 -10.34
N ILE A 41 3.54 16.60 -11.05
CA ILE A 41 2.68 15.47 -11.44
C ILE A 41 3.43 14.39 -12.22
N ASP A 42 4.28 14.78 -13.18
CA ASP A 42 5.00 13.81 -14.01
C ASP A 42 5.96 12.94 -13.19
N GLU A 43 6.69 13.57 -12.26
CA GLU A 43 7.60 12.87 -11.34
C GLU A 43 6.81 11.99 -10.37
N PHE A 44 5.70 12.49 -9.81
CA PHE A 44 4.86 11.72 -8.92
C PHE A 44 4.30 10.48 -9.63
N THR A 45 3.70 10.63 -10.81
CA THR A 45 3.18 9.52 -11.62
C THR A 45 4.27 8.53 -12.03
N HIS A 46 5.48 9.01 -12.34
CA HIS A 46 6.61 8.13 -12.62
C HIS A 46 6.97 7.26 -11.40
N ARG A 47 7.08 7.86 -10.21
CA ARG A 47 7.37 7.12 -8.98
C ARG A 47 6.26 6.16 -8.57
N GLN A 48 4.99 6.55 -8.79
CA GLN A 48 3.83 5.67 -8.63
C GLN A 48 3.95 4.42 -9.51
N THR A 49 4.39 4.57 -10.76
CA THR A 49 4.58 3.45 -11.70
C THR A 49 5.69 2.52 -11.23
N LEU A 50 6.85 3.08 -10.87
CA LEU A 50 7.97 2.31 -10.33
C LEU A 50 7.61 1.55 -9.05
N HIS A 51 6.85 2.19 -8.16
CA HIS A 51 6.37 1.53 -6.95
C HIS A 51 5.42 0.36 -7.28
N ARG A 52 4.49 0.53 -8.21
CA ARG A 52 3.61 -0.56 -8.67
C ARG A 52 4.43 -1.74 -9.22
N GLU A 53 5.41 -1.47 -10.06
CA GLU A 53 6.29 -2.52 -10.63
C GLU A 53 7.07 -3.25 -9.52
N ALA A 54 7.61 -2.51 -8.56
CA ALA A 54 8.29 -3.09 -7.41
C ALA A 54 7.35 -3.95 -6.55
N GLU A 55 6.12 -3.49 -6.28
CA GLU A 55 5.12 -4.24 -5.52
C GLU A 55 4.72 -5.53 -6.24
N VAL A 56 4.49 -5.49 -7.57
CA VAL A 56 4.19 -6.68 -8.38
C VAL A 56 5.31 -7.71 -8.25
N ASN A 57 6.55 -7.29 -8.46
CA ASN A 57 7.70 -8.21 -8.36
C ASN A 57 7.86 -8.76 -6.93
N THR A 58 7.67 -7.92 -5.92
CA THR A 58 7.75 -8.32 -4.50
C THR A 58 6.73 -9.40 -4.16
N MET A 59 5.50 -9.28 -4.68
CA MET A 59 4.46 -10.30 -4.47
C MET A 59 4.74 -11.59 -5.24
N LEU A 60 5.35 -11.50 -6.43
CA LEU A 60 5.77 -12.69 -7.20
C LEU A 60 6.97 -13.41 -6.59
N ASP A 61 7.78 -12.73 -5.76
CA ASP A 61 8.89 -13.34 -5.02
C ASP A 61 8.43 -14.13 -3.78
N VAL A 62 7.17 -13.99 -3.35
CA VAL A 62 6.63 -14.64 -2.13
C VAL A 62 6.89 -16.15 -2.07
N PRO A 63 6.69 -16.96 -3.14
CA PRO A 63 7.01 -18.39 -3.11
C PRO A 63 8.48 -18.66 -2.76
N GLN A 64 9.41 -17.88 -3.33
CA GLN A 64 10.84 -18.02 -3.05
C GLN A 64 11.16 -17.66 -1.58
N PHE A 65 10.51 -16.64 -1.02
CA PHE A 65 10.66 -16.29 0.39
C PHE A 65 10.11 -17.38 1.33
N ILE A 66 9.01 -18.04 0.96
CA ILE A 66 8.47 -19.18 1.70
C ILE A 66 9.51 -20.31 1.75
N GLU A 67 10.06 -20.71 0.59
CA GLU A 67 11.09 -21.75 0.52
C GLU A 67 12.34 -21.40 1.35
N LYS A 68 12.80 -20.15 1.24
CA LYS A 68 13.95 -19.66 2.00
C LYS A 68 13.68 -19.67 3.51
N SER A 69 12.47 -19.30 3.94
CA SER A 69 12.11 -19.30 5.35
C SER A 69 12.10 -20.71 5.93
N ALA A 70 11.60 -21.69 5.17
CA ALA A 70 11.64 -23.10 5.54
C ALA A 70 13.08 -23.62 5.67
N GLN A 71 13.98 -23.25 4.74
CA GLN A 71 15.41 -23.60 4.81
C GLN A 71 16.10 -23.02 6.05
N GLN A 72 15.59 -21.91 6.60
CA GLN A 72 16.09 -21.30 7.83
C GLN A 72 15.44 -21.87 9.10
N GLY A 73 14.56 -22.87 8.97
CA GLY A 73 13.91 -23.57 10.09
C GLY A 73 12.63 -22.91 10.59
N PHE A 74 12.04 -21.97 9.84
CA PHE A 74 10.73 -21.42 10.16
C PHE A 74 9.60 -22.31 9.64
N ASN A 75 8.60 -22.58 10.48
CA ASN A 75 7.46 -23.43 10.13
C ASN A 75 6.28 -22.66 9.53
N HIS A 76 6.25 -21.34 9.71
CA HIS A 76 5.14 -20.47 9.29
C HIS A 76 5.68 -19.22 8.62
N PHE A 77 4.96 -18.77 7.60
CA PHE A 77 5.28 -17.57 6.84
C PHE A 77 4.05 -16.65 6.81
N ILE A 78 4.24 -15.37 7.08
CA ILE A 78 3.20 -14.35 6.99
C ILE A 78 3.65 -13.32 5.95
N ASN A 79 2.87 -13.18 4.89
CA ASN A 79 3.01 -12.07 3.95
C ASN A 79 2.16 -10.89 4.44
N ASP A 80 2.77 -9.93 5.14
CA ASP A 80 2.09 -8.68 5.51
C ASP A 80 2.02 -7.76 4.28
N ALA A 81 1.06 -8.03 3.41
CA ALA A 81 0.91 -7.32 2.15
C ALA A 81 0.39 -5.89 2.36
N GLY A 82 0.99 -4.94 1.64
CA GLY A 82 0.54 -3.56 1.65
C GLY A 82 -0.89 -3.39 1.14
N GLY A 83 -1.57 -2.34 1.59
CA GLY A 83 -2.94 -2.04 1.10
C GLY A 83 -3.02 -1.70 -0.40
N SER A 84 -1.86 -1.46 -1.03
CA SER A 84 -1.67 -1.33 -2.48
C SER A 84 -1.94 -2.64 -3.24
N LEU A 85 -1.89 -3.82 -2.59
CA LEU A 85 -2.06 -5.11 -3.25
C LEU A 85 -3.32 -5.16 -4.12
N CYS A 86 -4.44 -4.64 -3.60
CA CYS A 86 -5.72 -4.65 -4.31
C CYS A 86 -5.78 -3.75 -5.54
N GLU A 87 -4.82 -2.83 -5.69
CA GLU A 87 -4.72 -1.89 -6.80
C GLU A 87 -3.66 -2.29 -7.83
N LEU A 88 -3.04 -3.47 -7.69
CA LEU A 88 -2.10 -3.97 -8.70
C LEU A 88 -2.82 -4.41 -9.97
N ASP A 89 -4.06 -4.88 -9.82
CA ASP A 89 -4.93 -5.39 -10.89
C ASP A 89 -4.21 -6.42 -11.79
N ASP A 90 -3.36 -7.25 -11.17
CA ASP A 90 -2.55 -8.26 -11.84
C ASP A 90 -2.97 -9.67 -11.41
N GLU A 91 -3.64 -10.36 -12.33
CA GLU A 91 -4.17 -11.71 -12.10
C GLU A 91 -3.08 -12.73 -11.77
N LYS A 92 -1.87 -12.58 -12.34
CA LYS A 92 -0.77 -13.51 -12.08
C LYS A 92 -0.29 -13.39 -10.64
N VAL A 93 -0.25 -12.17 -10.11
CA VAL A 93 0.08 -11.92 -8.70
C VAL A 93 -0.93 -12.62 -7.80
N TYR A 94 -2.23 -12.39 -8.03
CA TYR A 94 -3.28 -12.97 -7.18
C TYR A 94 -3.30 -14.49 -7.23
N GLN A 95 -3.14 -15.09 -8.42
CA GLN A 95 -3.04 -16.55 -8.59
C GLN A 95 -1.81 -17.11 -7.88
N SER A 96 -0.63 -16.51 -8.09
CA SER A 96 0.60 -16.95 -7.43
C SER A 96 0.48 -16.90 -5.91
N LEU A 97 -0.14 -15.85 -5.36
CA LEU A 97 -0.37 -15.74 -3.92
C LEU A 97 -1.36 -16.78 -3.42
N ALA A 98 -2.46 -17.01 -4.12
CA ALA A 98 -3.48 -18.00 -3.74
C ALA A 98 -2.97 -19.44 -3.80
N GLU A 99 -2.06 -19.74 -4.73
CA GLU A 99 -1.42 -21.06 -4.85
C GLU A 99 -0.47 -21.38 -3.68
N HIS A 100 0.13 -20.36 -3.07
CA HIS A 100 1.20 -20.54 -2.08
C HIS A 100 0.85 -20.05 -0.67
N THR A 101 -0.23 -19.28 -0.52
CA THR A 101 -0.64 -18.67 0.75
C THR A 101 -2.15 -18.70 0.91
N LEU A 102 -2.61 -18.54 2.16
CA LEU A 102 -4.01 -18.25 2.47
C LEU A 102 -4.21 -16.73 2.43
N ILE A 103 -4.93 -16.23 1.42
CA ILE A 103 -5.23 -14.80 1.33
C ILE A 103 -6.34 -14.46 2.32
N LEU A 104 -6.05 -13.57 3.28
CA LEU A 104 -7.00 -13.11 4.29
C LEU A 104 -7.25 -11.61 4.14
N TYR A 105 -8.49 -11.25 3.79
CA TYR A 105 -8.95 -9.87 3.87
C TYR A 105 -9.43 -9.56 5.29
N ILE A 106 -8.70 -8.68 5.99
CA ILE A 106 -9.11 -8.18 7.31
C ILE A 106 -10.02 -6.97 7.11
N ARG A 107 -11.33 -7.17 7.24
CA ARG A 107 -12.33 -6.14 7.02
C ARG A 107 -12.35 -5.14 8.16
N ALA A 108 -12.07 -3.88 7.83
CA ALA A 108 -12.13 -2.77 8.78
C ALA A 108 -13.58 -2.46 9.17
N SER A 109 -13.85 -2.38 10.47
CA SER A 109 -15.15 -1.89 10.96
C SER A 109 -15.34 -0.40 10.71
N LYS A 110 -16.56 0.10 10.94
CA LYS A 110 -16.86 1.54 10.78
C LYS A 110 -15.99 2.41 11.69
N VAL A 111 -15.77 1.99 12.94
CA VAL A 111 -14.93 2.71 13.90
C VAL A 111 -13.48 2.74 13.43
N ASN A 112 -12.96 1.59 12.97
CA ASN A 112 -11.59 1.49 12.45
C ASN A 112 -11.39 2.37 11.20
N LYS A 113 -12.37 2.39 10.28
CA LYS A 113 -12.34 3.28 9.10
C LYS A 113 -12.28 4.76 9.49
N SER A 114 -13.09 5.19 10.46
CA SER A 114 -13.06 6.59 10.95
C SER A 114 -11.71 6.95 11.56
N ALA A 115 -11.13 6.07 12.39
CA ALA A 115 -9.82 6.29 12.98
C ALA A 115 -8.70 6.35 11.93
N LEU A 116 -8.78 5.54 10.87
CA LEU A 116 -7.84 5.59 9.75
C LEU A 116 -7.93 6.93 9.00
N ILE A 117 -9.14 7.44 8.77
CA ILE A 117 -9.37 8.73 8.12
C ILE A 117 -8.81 9.87 8.96
N GLU A 118 -9.12 9.91 10.26
CA GLU A 118 -8.59 10.92 11.18
C GLU A 118 -7.06 10.91 11.21
N ARG A 119 -6.45 9.71 11.26
CA ARG A 119 -4.99 9.57 11.21
C ARG A 119 -4.40 10.10 9.91
N ALA A 120 -5.03 9.83 8.76
CA ALA A 120 -4.56 10.33 7.47
C ALA A 120 -4.70 11.85 7.34
N GLN A 121 -5.72 12.44 7.96
CA GLN A 121 -5.92 13.90 7.98
C GLN A 121 -4.94 14.61 8.93
N THR A 122 -4.59 14.00 10.06
CA THR A 122 -3.67 14.58 11.05
C THR A 122 -2.19 14.33 10.72
N HIS A 123 -1.89 13.18 10.10
CA HIS A 123 -0.54 12.75 9.76
C HIS A 123 -0.50 12.19 8.33
N PRO A 124 -0.73 13.04 7.30
CA PRO A 124 -0.76 12.61 5.90
C PRO A 124 0.58 12.02 5.47
N LYS A 125 0.55 10.73 5.11
CA LYS A 125 1.72 10.00 4.61
C LYS A 125 1.68 9.89 3.08
N PRO A 126 2.83 9.84 2.41
CA PRO A 126 2.94 9.32 1.04
C PRO A 126 2.19 8.00 0.86
N LEU A 127 1.42 7.88 -0.21
CA LEU A 127 0.58 6.72 -0.51
C LEU A 127 0.63 6.38 -1.99
N TYR A 128 0.49 5.10 -2.29
CA TYR A 128 0.27 4.65 -3.65
C TYR A 128 -1.22 4.81 -4.02
N TYR A 129 -1.45 5.24 -5.26
CA TYR A 129 -2.72 5.37 -5.93
C TYR A 129 -2.64 4.71 -7.31
N GLN A 130 -3.67 3.96 -7.70
CA GLN A 130 -3.84 3.53 -9.09
C GLN A 130 -3.97 4.75 -10.02
N ALA A 131 -3.42 4.66 -11.23
CA ALA A 131 -3.23 5.80 -12.12
C ALA A 131 -4.53 6.50 -12.55
N ASP A 132 -5.56 5.74 -12.91
CA ASP A 132 -6.86 6.28 -13.32
C ASP A 132 -7.60 6.90 -12.13
N PHE A 133 -7.58 6.23 -10.97
CA PHE A 133 -8.11 6.76 -9.72
C PHE A 133 -7.46 8.10 -9.38
N LEU A 134 -6.12 8.16 -9.37
CA LEU A 134 -5.39 9.39 -9.07
C LEU A 134 -5.75 10.52 -10.04
N LYS A 135 -5.80 10.22 -11.34
CA LYS A 135 -6.13 11.19 -12.38
C LYS A 135 -7.53 11.78 -12.18
N GLU A 136 -8.52 10.92 -11.90
CA GLU A 136 -9.89 11.35 -11.63
C GLU A 136 -9.96 12.23 -10.38
N GLN A 137 -9.37 11.78 -9.27
CA GLN A 137 -9.42 12.51 -8.00
C GLN A 137 -8.67 13.86 -8.06
N LEU A 138 -7.56 13.94 -8.80
CA LEU A 138 -6.87 15.21 -9.04
C LEU A 138 -7.76 16.22 -9.78
N ALA A 139 -8.48 15.77 -10.82
CA ALA A 139 -9.37 16.66 -11.57
C ALA A 139 -10.51 17.21 -10.68
N ILE A 140 -11.07 16.35 -9.82
CA ILE A 140 -12.09 16.73 -8.84
C ILE A 140 -11.50 17.75 -7.85
N TYR A 141 -10.36 17.43 -7.23
CA TYR A 141 -9.74 18.30 -6.22
C TYR A 141 -9.39 19.69 -6.76
N LEU A 142 -8.82 19.76 -7.98
CA LEU A 142 -8.50 21.03 -8.62
C LEU A 142 -9.76 21.88 -8.83
N THR A 143 -10.84 21.26 -9.29
CA THR A 143 -12.13 21.92 -9.51
C THR A 143 -12.73 22.43 -8.20
N GLU A 144 -12.83 21.58 -7.18
CA GLU A 144 -13.41 21.93 -5.88
C GLU A 144 -12.66 23.07 -5.17
N ASN A 145 -11.33 23.13 -5.35
CA ASN A 145 -10.47 24.11 -4.70
C ASN A 145 -10.14 25.31 -5.59
N ASN A 146 -10.75 25.44 -6.77
CA ASN A 146 -10.49 26.50 -7.75
C ASN A 146 -9.00 26.65 -8.12
N LEU A 147 -8.31 25.52 -8.24
CA LEU A 147 -6.91 25.44 -8.64
C LEU A 147 -6.80 25.13 -10.13
N THR A 148 -5.84 25.73 -10.80
CA THR A 148 -5.59 25.50 -12.24
C THR A 148 -4.53 24.42 -12.45
N TYR A 149 -3.52 24.39 -11.58
CA TYR A 149 -2.34 23.53 -11.73
C TYR A 149 -2.09 22.69 -10.49
N VAL A 150 -1.62 21.46 -10.70
CA VAL A 150 -1.20 20.54 -9.63
C VAL A 150 -0.15 21.17 -8.71
N ALA A 151 0.75 21.99 -9.25
CA ALA A 151 1.77 22.68 -8.46
C ALA A 151 1.21 23.69 -7.42
N GLN A 152 -0.10 23.99 -7.45
CA GLN A 152 -0.76 24.84 -6.45
C GLN A 152 -1.32 24.03 -5.28
N ILE A 153 -1.38 22.70 -5.39
CA ILE A 153 -1.93 21.82 -4.35
C ILE A 153 -1.03 21.83 -3.13
N ASN A 154 -1.60 22.02 -1.93
CA ASN A 154 -0.91 21.68 -0.69
C ASN A 154 -0.86 20.14 -0.57
N PRO A 155 0.32 19.51 -0.53
CA PRO A 155 0.42 18.05 -0.61
C PRO A 155 -0.25 17.33 0.57
N ASP A 156 -0.17 17.91 1.78
CA ASP A 156 -0.78 17.34 2.99
C ASP A 156 -2.30 17.43 2.98
N ALA A 157 -2.83 18.58 2.56
CA ALA A 157 -4.26 18.79 2.40
C ALA A 157 -4.85 17.83 1.35
N PHE A 158 -4.14 17.60 0.25
CA PHE A 158 -4.59 16.65 -0.77
C PHE A 158 -4.60 15.22 -0.25
N VAL A 159 -3.55 14.77 0.44
CA VAL A 159 -3.52 13.42 1.04
C VAL A 159 -4.66 13.22 2.04
N GLY A 160 -4.88 14.20 2.93
CA GLY A 160 -5.99 14.15 3.89
C GLY A 160 -7.37 14.15 3.22
N TRP A 161 -7.51 14.87 2.10
CA TRP A 161 -8.74 14.92 1.31
C TRP A 161 -8.98 13.61 0.53
N ILE A 162 -7.98 13.07 -0.17
CA ILE A 162 -8.14 11.91 -1.06
C ILE A 162 -8.30 10.58 -0.30
N PHE A 163 -7.76 10.50 0.93
CA PHE A 163 -7.67 9.24 1.65
C PHE A 163 -9.03 8.53 1.91
N PRO A 164 -10.11 9.22 2.34
CA PRO A 164 -11.43 8.59 2.44
C PRO A 164 -11.94 8.04 1.10
N GLN A 165 -11.69 8.74 -0.01
CA GLN A 165 -12.07 8.25 -1.35
C GLN A 165 -11.24 7.02 -1.75
N LEU A 166 -9.95 7.01 -1.42
CA LEU A 166 -9.07 5.85 -1.65
C LEU A 166 -9.56 4.63 -0.86
N LEU A 167 -9.93 4.80 0.42
CA LEU A 167 -10.49 3.71 1.21
C LEU A 167 -11.77 3.16 0.56
N ALA A 168 -12.68 4.02 0.14
CA ALA A 168 -13.91 3.61 -0.54
C ALA A 168 -13.62 2.88 -1.87
N HIS A 169 -12.63 3.36 -2.63
CA HIS A 169 -12.19 2.74 -3.87
C HIS A 169 -11.61 1.34 -3.67
N ARG A 170 -10.85 1.12 -2.59
CA ARG A 170 -10.17 -0.15 -2.31
C ARG A 170 -11.10 -1.25 -1.76
N VAL A 171 -12.16 -0.89 -1.02
CA VAL A 171 -13.09 -1.89 -0.42
C VAL A 171 -13.60 -2.93 -1.44
N PRO A 172 -14.24 -2.55 -2.57
CA PRO A 172 -14.74 -3.54 -3.52
C PRO A 172 -13.63 -4.37 -4.17
N LYS A 173 -12.41 -3.82 -4.29
CA LYS A 173 -11.25 -4.54 -4.83
C LYS A 173 -10.76 -5.62 -3.85
N TYR A 174 -10.68 -5.31 -2.55
CA TYR A 174 -10.38 -6.32 -1.53
C TYR A 174 -11.44 -7.42 -1.49
N GLU A 175 -12.72 -7.03 -1.52
CA GLU A 175 -13.85 -7.97 -1.52
C GLU A 175 -13.77 -8.92 -2.72
N ALA A 176 -13.48 -8.41 -3.92
CA ALA A 176 -13.33 -9.24 -5.12
C ALA A 176 -12.14 -10.22 -5.05
N ILE A 177 -11.02 -9.82 -4.45
CA ILE A 177 -9.88 -10.73 -4.24
C ILE A 177 -10.25 -11.81 -3.24
N ALA A 178 -10.87 -11.44 -2.11
CA ALA A 178 -11.29 -12.41 -1.11
C ALA A 178 -12.32 -13.38 -1.69
N GLU A 179 -13.34 -12.91 -2.40
CA GLU A 179 -14.37 -13.76 -3.01
C GLU A 179 -13.79 -14.79 -3.99
N LYS A 180 -12.74 -14.43 -4.73
CA LYS A 180 -12.15 -15.29 -5.76
C LYS A 180 -11.03 -16.19 -5.25
N TYR A 181 -10.24 -15.71 -4.28
CA TYR A 181 -8.94 -16.29 -3.94
C TYR A 181 -8.68 -16.47 -2.45
N GLY A 182 -9.59 -16.07 -1.58
CA GLY A 182 -9.30 -16.03 -0.15
C GLY A 182 -10.54 -16.02 0.73
N TYR A 183 -10.36 -15.45 1.91
CA TYR A 183 -11.39 -15.41 2.94
C TYR A 183 -11.40 -14.05 3.62
N THR A 184 -12.51 -13.72 4.26
CA THR A 184 -12.67 -12.46 4.99
C THR A 184 -12.84 -12.74 6.48
N ILE A 185 -12.12 -12.00 7.31
CA ILE A 185 -12.33 -11.94 8.75
C ILE A 185 -12.55 -10.49 9.17
N ASP A 186 -13.28 -10.26 10.27
CA ASP A 186 -13.49 -8.92 10.77
C ASP A 186 -12.35 -8.48 11.70
N SER A 187 -11.88 -7.24 11.49
CA SER A 187 -10.85 -6.65 12.34
C SER A 187 -11.22 -6.63 13.82
N GLU A 188 -12.49 -6.44 14.15
CA GLU A 188 -12.97 -6.41 15.55
C GLU A 188 -12.80 -7.76 16.24
N ASP A 189 -13.11 -8.86 15.55
CA ASP A 189 -12.91 -10.21 16.08
C ASP A 189 -11.41 -10.51 16.25
N LEU A 190 -10.60 -10.14 15.26
CA LEU A 190 -9.15 -10.29 15.33
C LEU A 190 -8.55 -9.50 16.50
N TYR A 191 -9.06 -8.29 16.80
CA TYR A 191 -8.63 -7.49 17.95
C TYR A 191 -9.01 -8.10 19.31
N GLN A 192 -10.01 -8.99 19.37
CA GLN A 192 -10.35 -9.70 20.61
C GLN A 192 -9.42 -10.87 20.89
N CYS A 193 -8.74 -11.41 19.87
CA CYS A 193 -7.79 -12.51 20.03
C CYS A 193 -6.60 -12.09 20.90
N LYS A 194 -6.27 -12.90 21.90
CA LYS A 194 -5.19 -12.64 22.87
C LYS A 194 -3.96 -13.51 22.66
N ASN A 195 -4.07 -14.51 21.80
CA ASN A 195 -3.01 -15.46 21.48
C ASN A 195 -3.21 -16.05 20.08
N ALA A 196 -2.19 -16.76 19.59
CA ALA A 196 -2.19 -17.32 18.24
C ALA A 196 -3.29 -18.38 18.03
N ASN A 197 -3.64 -19.17 19.05
CA ASN A 197 -4.68 -20.20 18.91
C ASN A 197 -6.05 -19.59 18.63
N GLU A 198 -6.40 -18.49 19.31
CA GLU A 198 -7.66 -17.77 19.05
C GLU A 198 -7.68 -17.18 17.63
N VAL A 199 -6.54 -16.74 17.10
CA VAL A 199 -6.44 -16.29 15.70
C VAL A 199 -6.64 -17.47 14.73
N TYR A 200 -6.04 -18.64 15.01
CA TYR A 200 -6.24 -19.84 14.19
C TYR A 200 -7.70 -20.30 14.22
N GLU A 201 -8.36 -20.25 15.37
CA GLU A 201 -9.79 -20.58 15.49
C GLU A 201 -10.66 -19.61 14.68
N LEU A 202 -10.37 -18.30 14.74
CA LEU A 202 -11.06 -17.29 13.93
C LEU A 202 -10.91 -17.56 12.43
N ILE A 203 -9.69 -17.86 11.98
CA ILE A 203 -9.42 -18.19 10.57
C ILE A 203 -10.13 -19.49 10.18
N ASN A 204 -10.00 -20.55 10.98
CA ASN A 204 -10.66 -21.83 10.71
C ASN A 204 -12.19 -21.70 10.63
N GLY A 205 -12.78 -20.75 11.35
CA GLY A 205 -14.21 -20.48 11.31
C GLY A 205 -14.73 -19.94 9.96
N VAL A 206 -13.84 -19.48 9.08
CA VAL A 206 -14.19 -18.96 7.75
C VAL A 206 -13.70 -19.84 6.59
N LEU A 207 -12.92 -20.89 6.85
CA LEU A 207 -12.47 -21.83 5.83
C LEU A 207 -13.61 -22.80 5.42
N ASP A 208 -13.59 -23.23 4.16
CA ASP A 208 -14.52 -24.24 3.60
C ASP A 208 -14.20 -25.69 4.05
#